data_AF-A0A7C5JTC3-F1
#
_entry.id   AF-A0A7C5JTC3-F1
#
_cell.length_a   1.000
_cell.length_b   1.000
_cell.length_c   1.000
_cell.angle_alpha   90.00
_cell.angle_beta   90.00
_cell.angle_gamma   90.00
#
_symmetry.space_group_name_H-M   'P 1'
#
loop_
_entity.id
_entity.type
_entity.pdbx_description
1 polymer ?
#
loop_
_entity_poly.entity_id
_entity_poly.type
_entity_poly.pdbx_seq_one_letter_code
_entity_poly.pdbx_strand_id
1 'polypeptide(L)'
;DPEEWGCTNQLVTTDIYSCIRHPHHLSLGIFMTSLGLAIGHIWSFLLIVVPQWLWILCFLFLVEEKELLEKFGEDYADYRRQVPMLIGSPACLFRVLSTSLEVSMESAVPSSGGKPNKLT
;
A
#
# COMPACT_ATOMS: atom_id res chain seq x y z
N ASP A 1 15.97 -22.83 12.18
CA ASP A 1 16.63 -21.67 11.53
C ASP A 1 15.57 -20.74 10.98
N PRO A 2 15.65 -19.41 11.20
CA PRO A 2 14.62 -18.46 10.82
C PRO A 2 14.61 -18.14 9.30
N GLU A 3 14.70 -19.18 8.46
CA GLU A 3 14.70 -19.10 7.00
C GLU A 3 13.37 -19.52 6.35
N GLU A 4 12.24 -19.54 7.07
CA GLU A 4 11.04 -20.23 6.56
C GLU A 4 9.91 -19.34 6.00
N TRP A 5 9.96 -18.01 6.13
CA TRP A 5 8.87 -17.14 5.61
C TRP A 5 9.37 -15.88 4.85
N GLY A 6 9.41 -16.02 3.53
CA GLY A 6 9.53 -14.95 2.52
C GLY A 6 10.93 -14.35 2.34
N CYS A 7 11.44 -14.37 1.09
CA CYS A 7 12.77 -13.86 0.70
C CYS A 7 13.02 -12.35 0.97
N THR A 8 12.04 -11.63 1.51
CA THR A 8 12.16 -10.21 1.82
C THR A 8 12.91 -10.02 3.13
N ASN A 9 14.17 -9.61 3.02
CA ASN A 9 15.07 -9.31 4.15
C ASN A 9 15.13 -7.82 4.51
N GLN A 10 14.41 -6.95 3.78
CA GLN A 10 14.45 -5.50 3.98
C GLN A 10 13.05 -4.93 4.20
N LEU A 11 12.93 -4.05 5.20
CA LEU A 11 11.72 -3.30 5.46
C LEU A 11 11.62 -2.13 4.47
N VAL A 12 10.55 -2.12 3.65
CA VAL A 12 10.29 -1.04 2.70
C VAL A 12 9.34 -0.03 3.33
N THR A 13 9.80 1.20 3.52
CA THR A 13 9.04 2.30 4.15
C THR A 13 8.88 3.51 3.23
N THR A 14 9.26 3.38 1.96
CA THR A 14 9.26 4.45 0.96
C THR A 14 7.96 4.52 0.15
N ASP A 15 7.74 5.64 -0.54
CA ASP A 15 6.54 5.91 -1.36
C ASP A 15 5.24 5.68 -0.61
N ILE A 16 4.37 4.79 -1.11
CA ILE A 16 3.03 4.57 -0.57
C ILE A 16 3.07 4.00 0.86
N TYR A 17 4.12 3.24 1.17
CA TYR A 17 4.35 2.70 2.50
C TYR A 17 4.72 3.79 3.53
N SER A 18 5.18 4.97 3.08
CA SER A 18 5.37 6.10 4.00
C SER A 18 4.04 6.72 4.49
N CYS A 19 2.95 6.49 3.76
CA CYS A 19 1.64 7.04 4.09
C CYS A 19 0.73 6.04 4.82
N ILE A 20 0.80 4.75 4.46
CA ILE A 20 -0.08 3.69 4.97
C ILE A 20 0.73 2.41 5.09
N ARG A 21 0.63 1.71 6.23
CA ARG A 21 1.40 0.47 6.44
C ARG A 21 0.92 -0.70 5.57
N HIS A 22 -0.39 -0.84 5.39
CA HIS A 22 -1.00 -1.95 4.65
C HIS A 22 -1.89 -1.47 3.49
N PRO A 23 -1.32 -0.84 2.44
CA PRO A 23 -2.08 -0.28 1.32
C PRO A 23 -2.83 -1.36 0.51
N HIS A 24 -2.32 -2.59 0.49
CA HIS A 24 -2.96 -3.74 -0.14
C HIS A 24 -4.31 -4.08 0.54
N HIS A 25 -4.31 -4.20 1.87
CA HIS A 25 -5.52 -4.51 2.63
C HIS A 25 -6.57 -3.41 2.52
N LEU A 26 -6.14 -2.13 2.51
CA LEU A 26 -7.02 -1.01 2.24
C LEU A 26 -7.67 -1.12 0.86
N SER A 27 -6.88 -1.40 -0.18
CA SER A 27 -7.38 -1.54 -1.56
C SER A 27 -8.39 -2.67 -1.69
N LEU A 28 -8.11 -3.82 -1.08
CA LEU A 28 -9.02 -4.96 -1.06
C LEU A 28 -10.33 -4.61 -0.33
N GLY A 29 -10.25 -3.94 0.83
CA GLY A 29 -11.42 -3.49 1.58
C GLY A 29 -12.29 -2.51 0.79
N ILE A 30 -11.68 -1.55 0.08
CA ILE A 30 -12.39 -0.61 -0.80
C ILE A 30 -13.06 -1.34 -1.97
N PHE A 31 -12.34 -2.24 -2.63
CA PHE A 31 -12.84 -2.99 -3.77
C PHE A 31 -14.09 -3.81 -3.40
N MET A 32 -14.00 -4.58 -2.31
CA MET A 32 -15.09 -5.41 -1.82
C MET A 32 -16.27 -4.58 -1.27
N THR A 33 -15.99 -3.43 -0.64
CA THR A 33 -17.05 -2.49 -0.24
C THR A 33 -17.79 -1.94 -1.46
N SER A 34 -17.07 -1.66 -2.55
CA SER A 34 -17.65 -1.21 -3.83
C SER A 34 -18.52 -2.29 -4.46
N LEU A 35 -18.12 -3.56 -4.40
CA LEU A 35 -18.94 -4.69 -4.83
C LEU A 35 -20.23 -4.82 -4.01
N GLY A 36 -20.13 -4.71 -2.67
CA GLY A 36 -21.31 -4.71 -1.80
C GLY A 36 -22.29 -3.59 -2.14
N LEU A 37 -21.78 -2.41 -2.52
CA LEU A 37 -22.59 -1.27 -2.94
C LEU A 37 -23.23 -1.50 -4.32
N ALA A 38 -22.50 -2.11 -5.26
CA ALA A 38 -22.98 -2.40 -6.61
C ALA A 38 -24.20 -3.35 -6.64
N ILE A 39 -24.36 -4.21 -5.63
CA ILE A 39 -25.52 -5.09 -5.48
C ILE A 39 -26.81 -4.30 -5.18
N GLY A 40 -26.71 -3.13 -4.55
CA GLY A 40 -27.86 -2.25 -4.29
C GLY A 40 -28.77 -2.67 -3.13
N HIS A 41 -28.46 -3.74 -2.40
CA HIS A 41 -29.23 -4.20 -1.23
C HIS A 41 -28.47 -3.98 0.08
N ILE A 42 -29.10 -3.28 1.04
CA ILE A 42 -28.47 -2.91 2.32
C ILE A 42 -28.05 -4.11 3.16
N TRP A 43 -28.85 -5.19 3.16
CA TRP A 43 -28.54 -6.40 3.92
C TRP A 43 -27.35 -7.15 3.33
N SER A 44 -27.29 -7.26 2.01
CA SER A 44 -26.14 -7.83 1.30
C SER A 44 -24.87 -7.01 1.53
N PHE A 45 -25.00 -5.67 1.51
CA PHE A 45 -23.89 -4.76 1.83
C PHE A 45 -23.36 -5.03 3.24
N LEU A 46 -24.21 -5.03 4.26
CA LEU A 46 -23.77 -5.26 5.64
C LEU A 46 -23.15 -6.65 5.84
N LEU A 47 -23.75 -7.69 5.25
CA LEU A 47 -23.26 -9.06 5.34
C LEU A 47 -21.92 -9.28 4.64
N ILE A 48 -21.59 -8.48 3.62
CA ILE A 48 -20.27 -8.54 2.96
C ILE A 48 -19.28 -7.65 3.69
N VAL A 49 -19.67 -6.41 3.99
CA VAL A 49 -18.77 -5.34 4.46
C VAL A 49 -18.35 -5.51 5.90
N VAL A 50 -19.25 -5.87 6.81
CA VAL A 50 -18.91 -6.00 8.23
C VAL A 50 -17.91 -7.14 8.47
N PRO A 51 -18.16 -8.39 8.04
CA PRO A 51 -17.22 -9.48 8.32
C PRO A 51 -15.89 -9.32 7.58
N GLN A 52 -15.85 -8.73 6.39
CA GLN A 52 -14.57 -8.51 5.70
C GLN A 52 -13.66 -7.55 6.48
N TRP A 53 -14.20 -6.45 7.00
CA TRP A 53 -13.38 -5.44 7.67
C TRP A 53 -12.96 -5.96 9.03
N LEU A 54 -13.84 -6.71 9.70
CA LEU A 54 -13.48 -7.46 10.90
C LEU A 54 -12.33 -8.43 10.63
N TRP A 55 -12.41 -9.23 9.56
CA TRP A 55 -11.38 -10.18 9.18
C TRP A 55 -10.04 -9.49 8.89
N ILE A 56 -10.05 -8.44 8.06
CA ILE A 56 -8.86 -7.67 7.72
C ILE A 56 -8.20 -7.12 8.99
N LEU A 57 -8.96 -6.48 9.88
CA LEU A 57 -8.43 -5.91 11.11
C LEU A 57 -7.87 -7.00 12.05
N CYS A 58 -8.59 -8.10 12.25
CA CYS A 58 -8.12 -9.21 13.07
C CYS A 58 -6.83 -9.81 12.51
N PHE A 59 -6.75 -10.02 11.19
CA PHE A 59 -5.57 -10.57 10.55
C PHE A 59 -4.35 -9.65 10.70
N LEU A 60 -4.52 -8.35 10.44
CA LEU A 60 -3.44 -7.37 10.62
C LEU A 60 -2.89 -7.38 12.04
N PHE A 61 -3.78 -7.30 13.05
CA PHE A 61 -3.34 -7.18 14.44
C PHE A 61 -2.76 -8.48 15.02
N LEU A 62 -3.36 -9.62 14.70
CA LEU A 62 -3.01 -10.89 15.35
C LEU A 62 -1.86 -11.62 14.66
N VAL A 63 -1.72 -11.43 13.36
CA VAL A 63 -0.78 -12.18 12.53
C VAL A 63 0.27 -11.22 11.97
N GLU A 64 -0.12 -10.31 11.09
CA GLU A 64 0.82 -9.54 10.28
C GLU A 64 1.69 -8.59 11.12
N GLU A 65 1.11 -7.81 12.03
CA GLU A 65 1.89 -6.90 12.89
C GLU A 65 2.82 -7.67 13.83
N LYS A 66 2.41 -8.86 14.28
CA LYS A 66 3.22 -9.70 15.17
C LYS A 66 4.41 -10.30 14.42
N GLU A 67 4.16 -10.88 13.25
CA GLU A 67 5.20 -11.45 12.39
C GLU A 67 6.21 -10.38 11.94
N LEU A 68 5.74 -9.18 11.58
CA LEU A 68 6.60 -8.07 11.20
C LEU A 68 7.47 -7.59 12.37
N LEU A 69 6.92 -7.53 13.58
CA LEU A 69 7.68 -7.17 14.76
C LEU A 69 8.72 -8.24 15.12
N GLU A 70 8.37 -9.52 15.02
CA GLU A 70 9.30 -10.63 15.25
C GLU A 70 10.42 -10.66 14.19
N LYS A 71 10.12 -10.31 12.93
CA LYS A 71 11.08 -10.34 11.82
C LYS A 71 12.01 -9.13 11.76
N PHE A 72 11.50 -7.93 12.01
CA PHE A 72 12.24 -6.67 11.81
C PHE A 72 12.56 -5.93 13.12
N GLY A 73 12.01 -6.37 14.26
CA GLY A 73 12.35 -5.82 15.58
C GLY A 73 12.09 -4.33 15.73
N GLU A 74 13.09 -3.61 16.26
CA GLU A 74 13.00 -2.18 16.56
C GLU A 74 12.78 -1.30 15.32
N ASP A 75 13.36 -1.66 14.16
CA ASP A 75 13.18 -0.90 12.92
C ASP A 75 11.69 -0.82 12.52
N TYR A 76 10.96 -1.93 12.71
CA TYR A 76 9.51 -1.96 12.48
C TYR A 76 8.74 -1.26 13.61
N ALA A 77 9.19 -1.34 14.85
CA ALA A 77 8.57 -0.64 15.96
C ALA A 77 8.59 0.89 15.75
N ASP A 78 9.70 1.44 15.28
CA ASP A 78 9.83 2.86 14.97
C ASP A 78 9.03 3.28 13.73
N TYR A 79 8.98 2.43 12.71
CA TYR A 79 8.10 2.64 11.56
C TYR A 79 6.62 2.63 11.94
N ARG A 80 6.18 1.68 12.78
CA ARG A 80 4.80 1.57 13.28
C ARG A 80 4.33 2.81 14.04
N ARG A 81 5.24 3.50 14.72
CA ARG A 81 4.94 4.76 15.44
C ARG A 81 4.72 5.94 14.50
N GLN A 82 5.35 5.94 13.34
CA GLN A 82 5.32 7.05 12.39
C GLN A 82 4.17 6.92 11.38
N VAL A 83 3.82 5.69 10.99
CA VAL A 83 2.87 5.44 9.90
C VAL A 83 1.59 4.76 10.42
N PRO A 84 0.41 5.30 10.10
CA PRO A 84 -0.87 4.71 10.50
C PRO A 84 -1.14 3.37 9.77
N MET A 85 -1.95 2.52 10.39
CA MET A 85 -2.19 1.15 9.93
C MET A 85 -2.94 1.09 8.58
N LEU A 86 -4.08 1.77 8.48
CA LEU A 86 -5.00 1.71 7.34
C LEU A 86 -5.47 3.09 6.89
N ILE A 87 -5.78 3.99 7.82
CA ILE A 87 -6.29 5.34 7.50
C ILE A 87 -5.11 6.32 7.59
N GLY A 88 -4.42 6.48 6.45
CA GLY A 88 -3.37 7.49 6.27
C GLY A 88 -3.92 8.90 6.06
N SER A 89 -3.04 9.90 6.13
CA SER A 89 -3.39 11.26 5.71
C SER A 89 -3.69 11.26 4.21
N PRO A 90 -4.89 11.69 3.77
CA PRO A 90 -5.23 11.74 2.34
C PRO A 90 -4.28 12.67 1.57
N ALA A 91 -3.73 13.69 2.22
CA ALA A 91 -2.72 14.57 1.63
C ALA A 91 -1.41 13.85 1.31
N CYS A 92 -0.98 12.90 2.16
CA CYS A 92 0.23 12.11 1.92
C CYS A 92 0.01 11.19 0.71
N LEU A 93 -1.12 10.48 0.70
CA LEU A 93 -1.46 9.55 -0.38
C LEU A 93 -1.56 10.29 -1.73
N PHE A 94 -2.23 11.43 -1.75
CA PHE A 94 -2.38 12.23 -2.96
C PHE A 94 -1.02 12.72 -3.50
N ARG A 95 -0.11 13.16 -2.62
CA ARG A 95 1.24 13.60 -2.98
C ARG A 95 2.09 12.48 -3.59
N VAL A 96 2.05 11.28 -2.99
CA VAL A 96 2.81 10.13 -3.51
C VAL A 96 2.23 9.70 -4.86
N LEU A 97 0.90 9.61 -4.95
CA LEU A 97 0.22 9.23 -6.18
C LEU A 97 0.46 10.23 -7.31
N SER A 98 0.44 11.53 -7.04
CA SER A 98 0.73 12.56 -8.06
C SER A 98 2.15 12.43 -8.60
N THR A 99 3.12 12.22 -7.72
CA THR A 99 4.53 11.99 -8.11
C THR A 99 4.66 10.76 -9.00
N SER A 100 3.97 9.66 -8.67
CA SER A 100 3.98 8.44 -9.48
C SER A 100 3.35 8.64 -10.86
N LEU A 101 2.29 9.45 -10.96
CA LEU A 101 1.64 9.78 -12.23
C LEU A 101 2.52 10.66 -13.12
N GLU A 102 3.19 11.66 -12.54
CA GLU A 102 4.14 12.52 -13.25
C GLU A 102 5.30 11.71 -13.83
N VAL A 103 5.90 10.81 -13.05
CA VAL A 103 6.95 9.89 -13.50
C VAL A 103 6.45 8.95 -14.61
N SER A 104 5.21 8.47 -14.49
CA SER A 104 4.59 7.62 -15.52
C SER A 104 4.37 8.39 -16.82
N MET A 105 4.01 9.67 -16.76
CA MET A 105 3.86 10.52 -17.94
C MET A 105 5.20 10.88 -18.59
N GLU A 106 6.24 11.12 -17.79
CA GLU A 106 7.58 11.47 -18.30
C GLU A 106 8.28 10.27 -18.96
N SER A 107 8.08 9.05 -18.44
CA SER A 107 8.56 7.82 -19.08
C SER A 107 7.84 7.45 -20.38
N ALA A 108 6.62 7.98 -20.60
CA ALA A 108 5.85 7.78 -21.83
C ALA A 108 6.24 8.75 -22.96
N VAL A 109 7.11 9.74 -22.70
CA VAL A 109 7.68 10.60 -23.74
C VAL A 109 8.94 9.93 -24.28
N PRO A 110 8.94 9.41 -25.52
CA PRO A 110 10.16 8.86 -26.10
C PRO A 110 11.19 9.99 -26.26
N SER A 111 12.36 9.79 -25.66
CA SER A 111 13.56 10.58 -25.95
C SER A 111 13.87 10.52 -27.45
N SER A 112 13.46 11.56 -28.18
CA SER A 112 13.90 11.83 -29.55
C SER A 112 14.26 13.30 -29.67
N GLY A 113 15.32 13.68 -28.96
CA GLY A 113 16.07 14.91 -29.19
C GLY A 113 17.42 14.53 -29.78
N GLY A 114 17.47 14.41 -31.11
CA GLY A 114 18.69 14.12 -31.86
C GLY A 114 19.80 15.14 -31.52
N LYS A 115 20.99 14.64 -31.20
CA LYS A 115 22.19 15.46 -31.09
C LYS A 115 22.48 16.12 -32.45
N PRO A 116 22.76 17.44 -32.50
CA PRO A 116 23.24 18.06 -33.71
C PRO A 116 24.64 17.53 -34.03
N ASN A 117 24.77 17.06 -35.25
CA ASN A 117 25.99 16.64 -35.91
C ASN A 117 27.01 17.78 -35.85
N LYS A 118 28.13 17.60 -35.14
CA LYS A 118 29.28 18.51 -35.24
C LYS A 118 30.24 17.94 -36.28
N LEU A 119 30.07 18.47 -37.49
CA LEU A 119 31.00 18.44 -38.60
C LEU A 119 32.29 19.17 -38.21
N THR A 120 33.44 18.47 -38.25
CA THR A 120 34.78 18.89 -38.74
C THR A 120 35.82 17.89 -38.29
#